data_AF-A0A2I4ALK8-F1
#
_entry.id   AF-A0A2I4ALK8-F1
#
_cell.length_a   1.000
_cell.length_b   1.000
_cell.length_c   1.000
_cell.angle_alpha   90.00
_cell.angle_beta   90.00
_cell.angle_gamma   90.00
#
_symmetry.space_group_name_H-M   'P 1'
#
loop_
_entity.id
_entity.type
_entity.pdbx_description
1 polymer ?
#
loop_
_entity_poly.entity_id
_entity_poly.type
_entity_poly.pdbx_seq_one_letter_code
_entity_poly.pdbx_strand_id
1 'polypeptide(L)'
;MPPKKNENEQKLTKAQRKKQIEKKERRLREEEERLQAGREEQERLGREKKQAEVENLQLKALELREDELNEVRHLLEERRAAATQWERDAVEAAKWERYLSCDDVIDSAEQRQVNTFITLWRDEPELNVRKVLTRCHVALQLVDELDVLIKESTDPKQTLVYQEGLVYLQELIQAKLNLTCEDIFKGNQNIELKTKNMEMVVKDEMMTLCLWANLEKNPSFRGLTFEGVGLGLQLPQQLVWSDVAVRILHTHYDHLTMLSRMTHLRTRRCPANNKEDLRDSSVLKGSPVLKDSP
;
A
#
# COMPACT_ATOMS: atom_id res chain seq x y z
N MET A 1 -88.53 86.60 37.40
CA MET A 1 -89.55 86.13 36.43
C MET A 1 -89.13 86.58 35.02
N PRO A 2 -89.59 85.87 33.97
CA PRO A 2 -88.83 85.20 32.88
C PRO A 2 -88.66 86.13 31.62
N PRO A 3 -88.34 85.69 30.35
CA PRO A 3 -88.28 84.33 29.79
C PRO A 3 -87.25 83.95 28.67
N LYS A 4 -87.15 82.62 28.49
CA LYS A 4 -86.94 81.71 27.33
C LYS A 4 -86.31 82.16 25.98
N LYS A 5 -85.32 81.32 25.60
CA LYS A 5 -84.99 80.67 24.30
C LYS A 5 -84.85 81.53 23.03
N ASN A 6 -83.68 81.43 22.39
CA ASN A 6 -83.60 80.79 21.07
C ASN A 6 -82.17 80.36 20.71
N GLU A 7 -82.12 79.26 19.97
CA GLU A 7 -80.97 78.65 19.33
C GLU A 7 -80.19 79.66 18.50
N ASN A 8 -78.87 79.67 18.63
CA ASN A 8 -78.02 80.01 17.51
C ASN A 8 -76.65 79.38 17.71
N GLU A 9 -76.39 78.37 16.90
CA GLU A 9 -75.07 77.84 16.60
C GLU A 9 -74.12 79.01 16.33
N GLN A 10 -73.28 79.34 17.31
CA GLN A 10 -72.14 80.20 17.05
C GLN A 10 -71.21 79.44 16.11
N LYS A 11 -71.30 79.81 14.83
CA LYS A 11 -70.26 79.60 13.82
C LYS A 11 -68.95 80.11 14.42
N LEU A 12 -68.15 79.19 14.98
CA LEU A 12 -66.72 79.46 15.17
C LEU A 12 -66.20 80.00 13.83
N THR A 13 -65.50 81.12 13.89
CA THR A 13 -64.78 81.65 12.73
C THR A 13 -63.96 80.52 12.12
N LYS A 14 -63.92 80.38 10.78
CA LYS A 14 -63.15 79.33 10.07
C LYS A 14 -61.74 79.15 10.64
N ALA A 15 -61.12 80.23 11.12
CA ALA A 15 -59.81 80.24 11.78
C ALA A 15 -59.75 79.54 13.17
N GLN A 16 -60.78 79.63 14.01
CA GLN A 16 -60.80 79.00 15.34
C GLN A 16 -61.11 77.50 15.29
N ARG A 17 -62.02 77.06 14.40
CA ARG A 17 -62.25 75.62 14.13
C ARG A 17 -61.00 74.95 13.54
N LYS A 18 -60.33 75.63 12.60
CA LYS A 18 -59.08 75.13 11.99
C LYS A 18 -57.96 74.97 13.03
N LYS A 19 -57.78 75.95 13.93
CA LYS A 19 -56.81 75.84 15.04
C LYS A 19 -57.13 74.73 16.06
N GLN A 20 -58.40 74.42 16.32
CA GLN A 20 -58.78 73.31 17.21
C GLN A 20 -58.58 71.94 16.56
N ILE A 21 -58.87 71.81 15.26
CA ILE A 21 -58.62 70.59 14.49
C ILE A 21 -57.11 70.34 14.41
N GLU A 22 -56.31 71.36 14.10
CA GLU A 22 -54.85 71.29 14.03
C GLU A 22 -54.20 70.96 15.38
N LYS A 23 -54.72 71.50 16.50
CA LYS A 23 -54.27 71.10 17.85
C LYS A 23 -54.63 69.65 18.20
N LYS A 24 -55.78 69.15 17.74
CA LYS A 24 -56.19 67.76 17.97
C LYS A 24 -55.40 66.79 17.08
N GLU A 25 -55.18 67.13 15.82
CA GLU A 25 -54.29 66.39 14.93
C GLU A 25 -52.87 66.36 15.47
N ARG A 26 -52.34 67.47 15.99
CA ARG A 26 -51.02 67.50 16.59
C ARG A 26 -50.91 66.60 17.83
N ARG A 27 -51.94 66.58 18.69
CA ARG A 27 -51.98 65.65 19.84
C ARG A 27 -52.12 64.20 19.42
N LEU A 28 -52.94 63.91 18.41
CA LEU A 28 -53.09 62.57 17.86
C LEU A 28 -51.79 62.07 17.24
N ARG A 29 -51.06 62.92 16.51
CA ARG A 29 -49.74 62.60 15.96
C ARG A 29 -48.69 62.38 17.05
N GLU A 30 -48.64 63.24 18.08
CA GLU A 30 -47.75 63.04 19.23
C GLU A 30 -48.10 61.74 20.00
N GLU A 31 -49.37 61.38 20.11
CA GLU A 31 -49.81 60.14 20.77
C GLU A 31 -49.52 58.89 19.92
N GLU A 32 -49.72 58.97 18.60
CA GLU A 32 -49.33 57.93 17.63
C GLU A 32 -47.80 57.74 17.58
N GLU A 33 -47.01 58.82 17.59
CA GLU A 33 -45.55 58.77 17.66
C GLU A 33 -45.08 58.13 18.97
N ARG A 34 -45.71 58.45 20.11
CA ARG A 34 -45.40 57.80 21.39
C ARG A 34 -45.77 56.31 21.40
N LEU A 35 -46.90 55.95 20.81
CA LEU A 35 -47.33 54.55 20.65
C LEU A 35 -46.41 53.79 19.70
N GLN A 36 -45.93 54.43 18.63
CA GLN A 36 -45.04 53.83 17.65
C GLN A 36 -43.63 53.65 18.21
N ALA A 37 -43.08 54.67 18.88
CA ALA A 37 -41.82 54.57 19.61
C ALA A 37 -41.87 53.47 20.70
N GLY A 38 -42.99 53.36 21.43
CA GLY A 38 -43.19 52.29 22.41
C GLY A 38 -43.21 50.89 21.80
N ARG A 39 -43.80 50.71 20.61
CA ARG A 39 -43.79 49.44 19.87
C ARG A 39 -42.40 49.10 19.33
N GLU A 40 -41.69 50.07 18.77
CA GLU A 40 -40.33 49.89 18.25
C GLU A 40 -39.34 49.54 19.36
N GLU A 41 -39.46 50.18 20.53
CA GLU A 41 -38.64 49.87 21.70
C GLU A 41 -38.94 48.46 22.25
N GLN A 42 -40.22 48.07 22.28
CA GLN A 42 -40.63 46.72 22.66
C GLN A 42 -40.16 45.66 21.64
N GLU A 43 -40.16 45.99 20.35
CA GLU A 43 -39.64 45.11 19.30
C GLU A 43 -38.12 44.96 19.38
N ARG A 44 -37.38 46.05 19.63
CA ARG A 44 -35.94 46.02 19.88
C ARG A 44 -35.59 45.12 21.06
N LEU A 45 -36.25 45.32 22.20
CA LEU A 45 -36.08 44.49 23.39
C LEU A 45 -36.45 43.03 23.11
N GLY A 46 -37.48 42.79 22.29
CA GLY A 46 -37.86 41.44 21.86
C GLY A 46 -36.80 40.76 20.99
N ARG A 47 -36.17 41.50 20.07
CA ARG A 47 -35.08 40.99 19.22
C ARG A 47 -33.82 40.70 20.04
N GLU A 48 -33.46 41.59 20.95
CA GLU A 48 -32.29 41.45 21.83
C GLU A 48 -32.44 40.23 22.76
N LYS A 49 -33.63 40.02 23.34
CA LYS A 49 -33.91 38.81 24.13
C LYS A 49 -33.80 37.52 23.32
N LYS A 50 -34.34 37.49 22.10
CA LYS A 50 -34.21 36.34 21.20
C LYS A 50 -32.76 36.07 20.83
N GLN A 51 -31.97 37.12 20.60
CA GLN A 51 -30.57 36.99 20.23
C GLN A 51 -29.74 36.44 21.40
N ALA A 52 -29.95 36.98 22.61
CA ALA A 52 -29.33 36.44 23.82
C ALA A 52 -29.75 34.98 24.11
N GLU A 53 -31.01 34.63 23.83
CA GLU A 53 -31.49 33.24 23.96
C GLU A 53 -30.79 32.30 22.95
N VAL A 54 -30.66 32.73 21.68
CA VAL A 54 -29.93 31.96 20.66
C VAL A 54 -28.46 31.80 21.01
N GLU A 55 -27.79 32.85 21.47
CA GLU A 55 -26.39 32.79 21.92
C GLU A 55 -26.22 31.81 23.08
N ASN A 56 -27.13 31.83 24.06
CA ASN A 56 -27.12 30.88 25.18
C ASN A 56 -27.34 29.43 24.70
N LEU A 57 -28.27 29.20 23.77
CA LEU A 57 -28.48 27.89 23.17
C LEU A 57 -27.25 27.40 22.38
N GLN A 58 -26.55 28.31 21.69
CA GLN A 58 -25.31 27.98 20.97
C GLN A 58 -24.18 27.60 21.95
N LEU A 59 -24.02 28.33 23.05
CA LEU A 59 -23.04 27.99 24.07
C LEU A 59 -23.30 26.62 24.68
N LYS A 60 -24.56 26.32 25.04
CA LYS A 60 -24.94 24.99 25.54
C LYS A 60 -24.71 23.88 24.51
N ALA A 61 -24.98 24.14 23.23
CA ALA A 61 -24.71 23.17 22.17
C ALA A 61 -23.21 22.92 21.97
N LEU A 62 -22.36 23.93 22.16
CA LEU A 62 -20.91 23.79 22.13
C LEU A 62 -20.38 22.99 23.34
N GLU A 63 -20.91 23.25 24.53
CA GLU A 63 -20.57 22.50 25.75
C GLU A 63 -20.91 21.01 25.59
N LEU A 64 -22.14 20.69 25.17
CA LEU A 64 -22.56 19.31 24.92
C LEU A 64 -21.68 18.62 23.88
N ARG A 65 -21.32 19.33 22.80
CA ARG A 65 -20.44 18.80 21.77
C ARG A 65 -19.03 18.54 22.30
N GLU A 66 -18.52 19.40 23.16
CA GLU A 66 -17.19 19.22 23.76
C GLU A 66 -17.18 18.00 24.70
N ASP A 67 -18.25 17.80 25.46
CA ASP A 67 -18.45 16.62 26.31
C ASP A 67 -18.50 15.33 25.48
N GLU A 68 -19.31 15.30 24.41
CA GLU A 68 -19.37 14.18 23.46
C GLU A 68 -18.00 13.88 22.83
N LEU A 69 -17.25 14.92 22.45
CA LEU A 69 -15.91 14.77 21.89
C LEU A 69 -14.92 14.24 22.93
N ASN A 70 -15.03 14.64 24.19
CA ASN A 70 -14.20 14.13 25.29
C ASN A 70 -14.48 12.65 25.55
N GLU A 71 -15.74 12.23 25.57
CA GLU A 71 -16.11 10.82 25.70
C GLU A 71 -15.51 9.99 24.55
N VAL A 72 -15.64 10.46 23.31
CA VAL A 72 -15.08 9.78 22.13
C VAL A 72 -13.55 9.74 22.20
N ARG A 73 -12.89 10.81 22.63
CA ARG A 73 -11.42 10.85 22.82
C ARG A 73 -10.97 9.81 23.83
N HIS A 74 -11.62 9.73 24.99
CA HIS A 74 -11.31 8.73 26.00
C HIS A 74 -11.50 7.30 25.47
N LEU A 75 -12.63 7.02 24.81
CA LEU A 75 -12.87 5.71 24.21
C LEU A 75 -11.82 5.34 23.16
N LEU A 76 -11.38 6.31 22.34
CA LEU A 76 -10.33 6.08 21.35
C LEU A 76 -8.98 5.80 21.99
N GLU A 77 -8.62 6.52 23.06
CA GLU A 77 -7.40 6.30 23.81
C GLU A 77 -7.39 4.91 24.47
N GLU A 78 -8.49 4.52 25.12
CA GLU A 78 -8.65 3.18 25.70
C GLU A 78 -8.53 2.08 24.64
N ARG A 79 -9.19 2.25 23.49
CA ARG A 79 -9.14 1.27 22.39
C ARG A 79 -7.75 1.18 21.76
N ARG A 80 -7.05 2.30 21.60
CA ARG A 80 -5.66 2.31 21.14
C ARG A 80 -4.75 1.62 22.14
N ALA A 81 -4.88 1.93 23.43
CA ALA A 81 -4.11 1.27 24.48
C ALA A 81 -4.35 -0.25 24.45
N ALA A 82 -5.61 -0.69 24.40
CA ALA A 82 -5.97 -2.10 24.29
C ALA A 82 -5.40 -2.76 23.02
N ALA A 83 -5.46 -2.10 21.86
CA ALA A 83 -4.89 -2.60 20.62
C ALA A 83 -3.36 -2.76 20.72
N THR A 84 -2.65 -1.77 21.26
CA THR A 84 -1.19 -1.86 21.43
C THR A 84 -0.80 -2.92 22.45
N GLN A 85 -1.63 -3.16 23.47
CA GLN A 85 -1.41 -4.24 24.42
C GLN A 85 -1.63 -5.60 23.77
N TRP A 86 -2.72 -5.77 23.04
CA TRP A 86 -3.00 -7.00 22.30
C TRP A 86 -1.91 -7.34 21.28
N GLU A 87 -1.38 -6.33 20.57
CA GLU A 87 -0.26 -6.51 19.64
C GLU A 87 1.02 -6.97 20.36
N ARG A 88 1.35 -6.38 21.51
CA ARG A 88 2.48 -6.85 22.34
C ARG A 88 2.28 -8.27 22.85
N ASP A 89 1.10 -8.56 23.36
CA ASP A 89 0.74 -9.89 23.87
C ASP A 89 0.80 -10.94 22.75
N ALA A 90 0.36 -10.59 21.53
CA ALA A 90 0.44 -11.45 20.36
C ALA A 90 1.89 -11.72 19.92
N VAL A 91 2.74 -10.69 19.89
CA VAL A 91 4.18 -10.84 19.60
C VAL A 91 4.87 -11.71 20.66
N GLU A 92 4.56 -11.50 21.94
CA GLU A 92 5.09 -12.31 23.03
C GLU A 92 4.60 -13.76 22.94
N ALA A 93 3.31 -13.99 22.68
CA ALA A 93 2.76 -15.32 22.49
C ALA A 93 3.43 -16.05 21.32
N ALA A 94 3.62 -15.39 20.18
CA ALA A 94 4.33 -15.95 19.02
C ALA A 94 5.78 -16.31 19.36
N LYS A 95 6.46 -15.47 20.15
CA LYS A 95 7.82 -15.76 20.65
C LYS A 95 7.84 -16.97 21.58
N TRP A 96 6.86 -17.11 22.46
CA TRP A 96 6.72 -18.27 23.34
C TRP A 96 6.39 -19.55 22.58
N GLU A 97 5.49 -19.50 21.59
CA GLU A 97 5.20 -20.64 20.71
C GLU A 97 6.45 -21.09 19.96
N ARG A 98 7.24 -20.14 19.43
CA ARG A 98 8.51 -20.41 18.75
C ARG A 98 9.55 -21.05 19.68
N TYR A 99 9.60 -20.65 20.95
CA TYR A 99 10.49 -21.26 21.95
C TYR A 99 10.05 -22.70 22.32
N LEU A 100 8.73 -22.96 22.32
CA LEU A 100 8.17 -24.27 22.67
C LEU A 100 8.18 -25.25 21.49
N SER A 101 8.17 -24.76 20.25
CA SER A 101 8.39 -25.60 19.07
C SER A 101 9.84 -26.07 19.05
N CYS A 102 10.08 -27.36 19.32
CA CYS A 102 11.38 -28.01 19.13
C CYS A 102 11.75 -28.20 17.65
N ASP A 103 11.12 -27.45 16.75
CA ASP A 103 11.50 -27.38 15.34
C ASP A 103 12.66 -26.38 15.22
N ASP A 104 13.58 -26.61 14.27
CA ASP A 104 14.66 -25.68 13.91
C ASP A 104 14.10 -24.42 13.24
N VAL A 105 13.19 -23.69 13.93
CA VAL A 105 12.56 -22.47 13.45
C VAL A 105 13.61 -21.36 13.49
N ILE A 106 13.95 -20.87 12.30
CA ILE A 106 14.97 -19.84 12.11
C ILE A 106 14.40 -18.50 12.54
N ASP A 107 15.05 -17.83 13.48
CA ASP A 107 14.71 -16.47 13.87
C ASP A 107 15.22 -15.47 12.82
N SER A 108 14.29 -14.85 12.09
CA SER A 108 14.57 -13.82 11.08
C SER A 108 15.21 -12.56 11.68
N ALA A 109 14.96 -12.26 12.96
CA ALA A 109 15.58 -11.12 13.64
C ALA A 109 17.07 -11.37 13.94
N GLU A 110 17.47 -12.63 14.12
CA GLU A 110 18.85 -13.03 14.34
C GLU A 110 19.59 -13.31 13.01
N GLN A 111 20.32 -12.31 12.53
CA GLN A 111 21.07 -12.40 11.26
C GLN A 111 21.98 -13.63 11.16
N ARG A 112 22.55 -14.08 12.29
CA ARG A 112 23.40 -15.28 12.32
C ARG A 112 22.64 -16.52 11.87
N GLN A 113 21.39 -16.69 12.30
CA GLN A 113 20.59 -17.86 11.95
C GLN A 113 20.22 -17.82 10.47
N VAL A 114 19.79 -16.66 9.96
CA VAL A 114 19.49 -16.46 8.53
C VAL A 114 20.71 -16.78 7.66
N ASN A 115 21.89 -16.27 8.01
CA ASN A 115 23.13 -16.55 7.28
C ASN A 115 23.54 -18.04 7.33
N THR A 116 23.31 -18.68 8.49
CA THR A 116 23.58 -20.10 8.66
C THR A 116 22.67 -20.92 7.76
N PHE A 117 21.37 -20.62 7.73
CA PHE A 117 20.41 -21.26 6.83
C PHE A 117 20.80 -21.08 5.35
N ILE A 118 21.13 -19.85 4.93
CA ILE A 118 21.55 -19.56 3.55
C ILE A 118 22.77 -20.40 3.18
N THR A 119 23.77 -20.49 4.06
CA THR A 119 25.02 -21.21 3.79
C THR A 119 24.77 -22.72 3.72
N LEU A 120 24.08 -23.28 4.71
CA LEU A 120 23.77 -24.71 4.76
C LEU A 120 22.94 -25.14 3.56
N TRP A 121 21.91 -24.37 3.20
CA TRP A 121 21.06 -24.72 2.07
C TRP A 121 21.78 -24.53 0.74
N ARG A 122 22.63 -23.50 0.59
CA ARG A 122 23.46 -23.32 -0.60
C ARG A 122 24.32 -24.55 -0.89
N ASP A 123 24.98 -25.08 0.13
CA ASP A 123 25.90 -26.21 -0.01
C ASP A 123 25.21 -27.58 -0.03
N GLU A 124 23.90 -27.64 0.26
CA GLU A 124 23.12 -28.89 0.21
C GLU A 124 22.96 -29.40 -1.25
N PRO A 125 23.47 -30.60 -1.59
CA PRO A 125 23.44 -31.12 -2.97
C PRO A 125 22.10 -31.79 -3.34
N GLU A 126 21.17 -31.92 -2.40
CA GLU A 126 19.88 -32.56 -2.62
C GLU A 126 19.02 -31.75 -3.60
N LEU A 127 18.59 -32.40 -4.68
CA LEU A 127 17.79 -31.78 -5.75
C LEU A 127 16.38 -32.36 -5.85
N ASN A 128 15.97 -33.25 -4.93
CA ASN A 128 14.60 -33.74 -4.90
C ASN A 128 13.59 -32.59 -4.84
N VAL A 129 12.72 -32.50 -5.86
CA VAL A 129 11.80 -31.38 -6.04
C VAL A 129 10.88 -31.13 -4.84
N ARG A 130 10.41 -32.18 -4.16
CA ARG A 130 9.53 -32.00 -2.99
C ARG A 130 10.30 -31.38 -1.83
N LYS A 131 11.51 -31.90 -1.53
CA LYS A 131 12.37 -31.34 -0.48
C LYS A 131 12.79 -29.90 -0.80
N VAL A 132 13.15 -29.63 -2.05
CA VAL A 132 13.53 -28.28 -2.49
C VAL A 132 12.36 -27.31 -2.34
N LEU A 133 11.13 -27.71 -2.72
CA LEU A 133 9.96 -26.88 -2.51
C LEU A 133 9.64 -26.65 -1.02
N THR A 134 9.77 -27.67 -0.16
CA THR A 134 9.63 -27.48 1.29
C THR A 134 10.68 -26.52 1.85
N ARG A 135 11.93 -26.58 1.38
CA ARG A 135 12.97 -25.60 1.76
C ARG A 135 12.67 -24.20 1.21
N CYS A 136 12.15 -24.11 -0.01
CA CYS A 136 11.69 -22.84 -0.57
C CYS A 136 10.57 -22.24 0.29
N HIS A 137 9.61 -23.04 0.76
CA HIS A 137 8.57 -22.58 1.67
C HIS A 137 9.15 -21.90 2.92
N VAL A 138 10.10 -22.55 3.60
CA VAL A 138 10.78 -21.96 4.78
C VAL A 138 11.52 -20.69 4.41
N ALA A 139 12.25 -20.69 3.29
CA ALA A 139 12.96 -19.51 2.81
C ALA A 139 12.00 -18.34 2.48
N LEU A 140 10.78 -18.62 2.03
CA LEU A 140 9.76 -17.62 1.75
C LEU A 140 9.14 -17.04 3.03
N GLN A 141 8.88 -17.88 4.03
CA GLN A 141 8.48 -17.39 5.35
C GLN A 141 9.53 -16.42 5.91
N LEU A 142 10.82 -16.75 5.76
CA LEU A 142 11.91 -15.84 6.15
C LEU A 142 11.93 -14.54 5.34
N VAL A 143 11.62 -14.59 4.04
CA VAL A 143 11.52 -13.38 3.20
C VAL A 143 10.39 -12.48 3.69
N ASP A 144 9.23 -13.03 4.01
CA ASP A 144 8.08 -12.27 4.51
C ASP A 144 8.39 -11.65 5.88
N GLU A 145 8.99 -12.40 6.80
CA GLU A 145 9.40 -11.88 8.10
C GLU A 145 10.47 -10.78 7.97
N LEU A 146 11.46 -10.94 7.08
CA LEU A 146 12.46 -9.91 6.82
C LEU A 146 11.84 -8.63 6.22
N ASP A 147 10.83 -8.74 5.35
CA ASP A 147 10.14 -7.57 4.79
C ASP A 147 9.37 -6.78 5.87
N VAL A 148 8.82 -7.46 6.87
CA VAL A 148 8.24 -6.81 8.06
C VAL A 148 9.33 -6.09 8.87
N LEU A 149 10.43 -6.77 9.18
CA LEU A 149 11.56 -6.19 9.93
C LEU A 149 12.17 -4.97 9.21
N ILE A 150 12.24 -4.99 7.88
CA ILE A 150 12.71 -3.86 7.07
C ILE A 150 11.78 -2.65 7.21
N LYS A 151 10.46 -2.86 7.27
CA LYS A 151 9.47 -1.77 7.41
C LYS A 151 9.45 -1.18 8.82
N GLU A 152 9.72 -2.00 9.83
CA GLU A 152 9.69 -1.59 11.25
C GLU A 152 11.03 -1.02 11.75
N SER A 153 12.14 -1.39 11.12
CA SER A 153 13.48 -0.96 11.55
C SER A 153 13.66 0.55 11.37
N THR A 154 14.12 1.21 12.44
CA THR A 154 14.51 2.63 12.43
C THR A 154 15.99 2.84 12.17
N ASP A 155 16.82 1.79 12.28
CA ASP A 155 18.26 1.85 12.04
C ASP A 155 18.57 1.54 10.56
N PRO A 156 19.12 2.49 9.79
CA PRO A 156 19.48 2.25 8.39
C PRO A 156 20.53 1.15 8.21
N LYS A 157 21.43 0.92 9.18
CA LYS A 157 22.44 -0.15 9.07
C LYS A 157 21.80 -1.52 9.19
N GLN A 158 20.92 -1.69 10.17
CA GLN A 158 20.18 -2.94 10.38
C GLN A 158 19.24 -3.21 9.19
N THR A 159 18.57 -2.18 8.69
CA THR A 159 17.73 -2.26 7.49
C THR A 159 18.52 -2.78 6.29
N LEU A 160 19.74 -2.29 6.08
CA LEU A 160 20.60 -2.75 4.98
C LEU A 160 20.96 -4.23 5.11
N VAL A 161 21.27 -4.70 6.32
CA VAL A 161 21.60 -6.10 6.58
C VAL A 161 20.41 -7.01 6.27
N TYR A 162 19.19 -6.63 6.67
CA TYR A 162 17.98 -7.39 6.33
C TYR A 162 17.70 -7.39 4.83
N GLN A 163 17.91 -6.27 4.15
CA GLN A 163 17.78 -6.20 2.69
C GLN A 163 18.76 -7.12 1.97
N GLU A 164 20.01 -7.20 2.44
CA GLU A 164 21.01 -8.13 1.89
C GLU A 164 20.56 -9.59 2.09
N GLY A 165 20.10 -9.95 3.30
CA GLY A 165 19.56 -11.27 3.60
C GLY A 165 18.38 -11.65 2.70
N LEU A 166 17.45 -10.72 2.50
CA LEU A 166 16.28 -10.89 1.63
C LEU A 166 16.70 -11.17 0.18
N VAL A 167 17.65 -10.39 -0.36
CA VAL A 167 18.17 -10.60 -1.72
C VAL A 167 18.83 -11.97 -1.84
N TYR A 168 19.68 -12.35 -0.88
CA TYR A 168 20.36 -13.65 -0.91
C TYR A 168 19.40 -14.83 -0.86
N LEU A 169 18.34 -14.76 -0.04
CA LEU A 169 17.32 -15.80 0.03
C LEU A 169 16.60 -15.94 -1.32
N GLN A 170 16.18 -14.83 -1.92
CA GLN A 170 15.49 -14.86 -3.21
C GLN A 170 16.36 -15.40 -4.35
N GLU A 171 17.63 -14.99 -4.41
CA GLU A 171 18.59 -15.54 -5.37
C GLU A 171 18.81 -17.04 -5.16
N LEU A 172 18.91 -17.48 -3.90
CA LEU A 172 19.12 -18.87 -3.55
C LEU A 172 17.91 -19.74 -3.93
N ILE A 173 16.69 -19.28 -3.65
CA ILE A 173 15.45 -19.96 -4.06
C ILE A 173 15.44 -20.15 -5.58
N GLN A 174 15.71 -19.09 -6.33
CA GLN A 174 15.75 -19.17 -7.80
C GLN A 174 16.83 -20.14 -8.29
N ALA A 175 18.04 -20.07 -7.72
CA ALA A 175 19.14 -20.94 -8.10
C ALA A 175 18.80 -22.42 -7.85
N LYS A 176 18.23 -22.74 -6.68
CA LYS A 176 17.81 -24.11 -6.35
C LYS A 176 16.70 -24.62 -7.27
N LEU A 177 15.68 -23.81 -7.54
CA LEU A 177 14.62 -24.18 -8.48
C LEU A 177 15.15 -24.42 -9.89
N ASN A 178 16.09 -23.59 -10.37
CA ASN A 178 16.70 -23.78 -11.67
C ASN A 178 17.50 -25.09 -11.74
N LEU A 179 18.35 -25.36 -10.76
CA LEU A 179 19.15 -26.59 -10.68
C LEU A 179 18.26 -27.84 -10.59
N THR A 180 17.22 -27.80 -9.78
CA THR A 180 16.24 -28.89 -9.68
C THR A 180 15.51 -29.12 -11.00
N CYS A 181 15.06 -28.06 -11.68
CA CYS A 181 14.40 -28.21 -12.98
C CYS A 181 15.36 -28.82 -14.02
N GLU A 182 16.62 -28.38 -14.04
CA GLU A 182 17.65 -28.91 -14.93
C GLU A 182 17.90 -30.40 -14.68
N ASP A 183 18.01 -30.82 -13.42
CA ASP A 183 18.19 -32.22 -13.03
C ASP A 183 17.01 -33.09 -13.49
N ILE A 184 15.77 -32.62 -13.27
CA ILE A 184 14.56 -33.33 -13.73
C ILE A 184 14.57 -33.49 -15.25
N PHE A 185 14.86 -32.41 -16.00
CA PHE A 185 14.89 -32.48 -17.47
C PHE A 185 15.97 -33.42 -17.98
N LYS A 186 17.13 -33.50 -17.31
CA LYS A 186 18.19 -34.47 -17.65
C LYS A 186 17.81 -35.91 -17.30
N GLY A 187 17.03 -36.11 -16.25
CA GLY A 187 16.65 -37.43 -15.76
C GLY A 187 15.70 -38.19 -16.69
N ASN A 188 15.01 -37.53 -17.64
CA ASN A 188 13.99 -38.11 -18.51
C ASN A 188 12.93 -38.96 -17.76
N GLN A 189 12.62 -38.57 -16.52
CA GLN A 189 11.60 -39.21 -15.71
C GLN A 189 10.24 -38.54 -15.94
N ASN A 190 9.14 -39.20 -15.55
CA ASN A 190 7.77 -38.65 -15.65
C ASN A 190 7.29 -38.48 -17.10
N ILE A 191 7.56 -39.49 -17.94
CA ILE A 191 7.01 -39.57 -19.30
C ILE A 191 5.57 -40.07 -19.20
N GLU A 192 4.64 -39.26 -19.71
CA GLU A 192 3.22 -39.60 -19.76
C GLU A 192 2.95 -40.64 -20.86
N LEU A 193 2.29 -41.74 -20.52
CA LEU A 193 2.16 -42.91 -21.42
C LEU A 193 1.40 -42.59 -22.70
N LYS A 194 0.41 -41.68 -22.63
CA LYS A 194 -0.44 -41.33 -23.77
C LYS A 194 0.24 -40.38 -24.75
N THR A 195 0.85 -39.31 -24.22
CA THR A 195 1.44 -38.25 -25.03
C THR A 195 2.89 -38.56 -25.40
N LYS A 196 3.53 -39.46 -24.63
CA LYS A 196 4.97 -39.76 -24.66
C LYS A 196 5.86 -38.54 -24.44
N ASN A 197 5.27 -37.46 -23.93
CA ASN A 197 5.98 -36.27 -23.51
C ASN A 197 6.24 -36.33 -22.00
N MET A 198 7.22 -35.56 -21.55
CA MET A 198 7.44 -35.40 -20.11
C MET A 198 6.38 -34.45 -19.54
N GLU A 199 5.75 -34.84 -18.44
CA GLU A 199 4.85 -34.00 -17.65
C GLU A 199 5.13 -34.18 -16.17
N MET A 200 5.21 -33.06 -15.44
CA MET A 200 5.28 -33.08 -13.99
C MET A 200 4.52 -31.89 -13.42
N VAL A 201 3.75 -32.16 -12.36
CA VAL A 201 3.13 -31.13 -11.53
C VAL A 201 3.53 -31.39 -10.09
N VAL A 202 4.11 -30.37 -9.45
CA VAL A 202 4.38 -30.37 -8.01
C VAL A 202 3.79 -29.12 -7.42
N LYS A 203 2.97 -29.32 -6.39
CA LYS A 203 2.27 -28.24 -5.69
C LYS A 203 2.71 -28.23 -4.23
N ASP A 204 3.05 -27.05 -3.76
CA ASP A 204 3.24 -26.67 -2.37
C ASP A 204 2.22 -25.58 -2.02
N GLU A 205 2.10 -25.22 -0.74
CA GLU A 205 1.25 -24.13 -0.28
C GLU A 205 1.64 -22.78 -0.92
N MET A 206 2.94 -22.49 -1.03
CA MET A 206 3.44 -21.19 -1.49
C MET A 206 3.78 -21.15 -2.98
N MET A 207 3.90 -22.31 -3.62
CA MET A 207 4.42 -22.43 -4.98
C MET A 207 3.78 -23.58 -5.75
N THR A 208 3.60 -23.41 -7.06
CA THR A 208 3.23 -24.51 -7.95
C THR A 208 4.18 -24.54 -9.15
N LEU A 209 4.80 -25.70 -9.36
CA LEU A 209 5.73 -25.96 -10.45
C LEU A 209 5.10 -26.96 -11.42
N CYS A 210 4.91 -26.52 -12.66
CA CYS A 210 4.54 -27.38 -13.78
C CYS A 210 5.68 -27.44 -14.78
N LEU A 211 6.10 -28.65 -15.15
CA LEU A 211 7.13 -28.90 -16.15
C LEU A 211 6.54 -29.73 -17.29
N TRP A 212 6.94 -29.37 -18.50
CA TRP A 212 6.62 -30.12 -19.70
C TRP A 212 7.82 -30.16 -20.62
N ALA A 213 8.07 -31.28 -21.29
CA ALA A 213 9.07 -31.36 -22.36
C ALA A 213 8.54 -32.13 -23.57
N ASN A 214 8.79 -31.56 -24.75
CA ASN A 214 8.41 -32.12 -26.05
C ASN A 214 9.40 -33.21 -26.47
N LEU A 215 9.08 -34.46 -26.17
CA LEU A 215 9.89 -35.62 -26.54
C LEU A 215 9.37 -36.30 -27.80
N GLU A 216 8.04 -36.38 -27.98
CA GLU A 216 7.41 -37.08 -29.11
C GLU A 216 7.39 -36.24 -30.40
N LYS A 217 7.46 -34.89 -30.30
CA LYS A 217 7.44 -33.96 -31.46
C LYS A 217 6.24 -34.16 -32.38
N ASN A 218 5.07 -34.40 -31.80
CA ASN A 218 3.86 -34.73 -32.54
C ASN A 218 3.29 -33.48 -33.27
N PRO A 219 3.26 -33.44 -34.63
CA PRO A 219 2.77 -32.30 -35.40
C PRO A 219 1.30 -31.93 -35.16
N SER A 220 0.52 -32.86 -34.60
CA SER A 220 -0.90 -32.65 -34.25
C SER A 220 -1.08 -32.17 -32.80
N PHE A 221 0.00 -31.92 -32.06
CA PHE A 221 -0.07 -31.40 -30.70
C PHE A 221 -0.70 -29.99 -30.72
N ARG A 222 -1.86 -29.86 -30.10
CA ARG A 222 -2.60 -28.58 -30.00
C ARG A 222 -2.35 -27.83 -28.69
N GLY A 223 -1.84 -28.51 -27.67
CA GLY A 223 -1.63 -27.95 -26.35
C GLY A 223 -1.82 -29.00 -25.26
N LEU A 224 -1.53 -28.57 -24.04
CA LEU A 224 -1.63 -29.36 -22.82
C LEU A 224 -2.33 -28.55 -21.73
N THR A 225 -3.10 -29.22 -20.88
CA THR A 225 -3.69 -28.63 -19.68
C THR A 225 -3.32 -29.48 -18.48
N PHE A 226 -2.70 -28.86 -17.48
CA PHE A 226 -2.45 -29.43 -16.16
C PHE A 226 -3.75 -29.35 -15.36
N GLU A 227 -4.64 -30.33 -15.54
CA GLU A 227 -6.01 -30.33 -14.97
C GLU A 227 -6.04 -30.07 -13.46
N GLY A 228 -5.05 -30.58 -12.71
CA GLY A 228 -4.95 -30.37 -11.25
C GLY A 228 -4.62 -28.95 -10.80
N VAL A 229 -4.17 -28.08 -11.71
CA VAL A 229 -3.79 -26.68 -11.40
C VAL A 229 -4.64 -25.68 -12.20
N GLY A 230 -5.36 -26.12 -13.23
CA GLY A 230 -6.11 -25.22 -14.12
C GLY A 230 -5.20 -24.36 -15.00
N LEU A 231 -3.93 -24.76 -15.16
CA LEU A 231 -2.97 -24.10 -16.05
C LEU A 231 -2.84 -24.89 -17.34
N GLY A 232 -2.60 -24.21 -18.46
CA GLY A 232 -2.40 -24.86 -19.75
C GLY A 232 -1.47 -24.07 -20.64
N LEU A 233 -0.97 -24.75 -21.67
CA LEU A 233 -0.09 -24.18 -22.68
C LEU A 233 -0.53 -24.63 -24.06
N GLN A 234 -0.38 -23.74 -25.04
CA GLN A 234 -0.47 -24.06 -26.45
C GLN A 234 0.89 -23.78 -27.07
N LEU A 235 1.38 -24.71 -27.88
CA LEU A 235 2.68 -24.59 -28.52
C LEU A 235 2.48 -24.08 -29.95
N PRO A 236 3.15 -22.99 -30.36
CA PRO A 236 3.16 -22.56 -31.76
C PRO A 236 3.69 -23.67 -32.68
N GLN A 237 3.12 -23.79 -33.89
CA GLN A 237 3.44 -24.86 -34.84
C GLN A 237 4.96 -24.97 -35.13
N GLN A 238 5.66 -23.84 -35.11
CA GLN A 238 7.11 -23.77 -35.36
C GLN A 238 7.92 -24.48 -34.27
N LEU A 239 7.42 -24.54 -33.04
CA LEU A 239 8.09 -25.16 -31.91
C LEU A 239 7.74 -26.64 -31.73
N VAL A 240 6.71 -27.14 -32.43
CA VAL A 240 6.26 -28.54 -32.34
C VAL A 240 7.34 -29.53 -32.78
N TRP A 241 8.20 -29.13 -33.71
CA TRP A 241 9.33 -29.93 -34.20
C TRP A 241 10.61 -29.76 -33.39
N SER A 242 10.62 -28.81 -32.46
CA SER A 242 11.80 -28.42 -31.69
C SER A 242 11.87 -29.17 -30.36
N ASP A 243 13.09 -29.41 -29.89
CA ASP A 243 13.37 -29.87 -28.53
C ASP A 243 13.10 -28.71 -27.56
N VAL A 244 11.87 -28.65 -27.07
CA VAL A 244 11.38 -27.55 -26.22
C VAL A 244 10.90 -28.10 -24.90
N ALA A 245 11.34 -27.44 -23.82
CA ALA A 245 10.79 -27.61 -22.50
C ALA A 245 10.10 -26.32 -22.05
N VAL A 246 9.00 -26.47 -21.32
CA VAL A 246 8.23 -25.38 -20.75
C VAL A 246 8.22 -25.55 -19.23
N ARG A 247 8.58 -24.48 -18.53
CA ARG A 247 8.42 -24.36 -17.08
C ARG A 247 7.37 -23.30 -16.80
N ILE A 248 6.34 -23.67 -16.05
CA ILE A 248 5.38 -22.75 -15.47
C ILE A 248 5.60 -22.76 -13.96
N LEU A 249 5.99 -21.61 -13.42
CA LEU A 249 6.23 -21.43 -11.99
C LEU A 249 5.25 -20.36 -11.48
N HIS A 250 4.29 -20.79 -10.67
CA HIS A 250 3.34 -19.91 -9.99
C HIS A 250 3.78 -19.73 -8.54
N THR A 251 3.99 -18.48 -8.12
CA THR A 251 4.55 -18.14 -6.81
C THR A 251 3.69 -17.07 -6.15
N HIS A 252 3.51 -17.15 -4.82
CA HIS A 252 2.83 -16.09 -4.06
C HIS A 252 3.65 -14.80 -3.92
N TYR A 253 4.94 -14.84 -4.27
CA TYR A 253 5.89 -13.74 -4.20
C TYR A 253 6.47 -13.39 -5.58
N ASP A 254 7.01 -12.18 -5.74
CA ASP A 254 7.60 -11.73 -7.00
C ASP A 254 9.09 -12.08 -7.07
N HIS A 255 9.40 -13.15 -7.81
CA HIS A 255 10.76 -13.61 -8.06
C HIS A 255 11.50 -12.79 -9.15
N LEU A 256 10.82 -11.91 -9.89
CA LEU A 256 11.37 -11.18 -11.04
C LEU A 256 11.62 -9.70 -10.78
N THR A 257 10.82 -9.04 -9.91
CA THR A 257 11.02 -7.61 -9.61
C THR A 257 12.42 -7.33 -9.07
N MET A 258 12.94 -8.22 -8.23
CA MET A 258 14.27 -8.05 -7.64
C MET A 258 15.40 -8.26 -8.65
N LEU A 259 15.26 -9.25 -9.54
CA LEU A 259 16.20 -9.47 -10.65
C LEU A 259 16.18 -8.30 -11.65
N SER A 260 15.01 -7.70 -11.87
CA SER A 260 14.85 -6.53 -12.73
C SER A 260 15.57 -5.32 -12.16
N ARG A 261 15.53 -5.10 -10.84
CA ARG A 261 16.27 -4.01 -10.18
C ARG A 261 17.78 -4.18 -10.28
N MET A 262 18.28 -5.41 -10.17
CA MET A 262 19.73 -5.69 -10.22
C MET A 262 20.31 -5.62 -11.64
N THR A 263 19.55 -6.03 -12.66
CA THR A 263 19.99 -5.90 -14.06
C THR A 263 20.18 -4.43 -14.44
N HIS A 264 19.27 -3.54 -14.04
CA HIS A 264 19.43 -2.09 -14.26
C HIS A 264 20.64 -1.47 -13.53
N LEU A 265 21.00 -1.97 -12.34
CA LEU A 265 22.17 -1.50 -11.60
C LEU A 265 23.50 -1.97 -12.22
N ARG A 266 23.55 -3.20 -12.76
CA ARG A 266 24.73 -3.71 -13.47
C ARG A 266 25.00 -2.96 -14.77
N THR A 267 23.96 -2.58 -15.53
CA THR A 267 24.15 -1.79 -16.77
C THR A 267 24.70 -0.38 -16.50
N ARG A 268 24.50 0.18 -15.30
CA ARG A 268 25.09 1.48 -14.91
C ARG A 268 26.57 1.41 -14.49
N ARG A 269 27.13 0.22 -14.24
CA ARG A 269 28.54 0.04 -13.89
C ARG A 269 29.32 -0.60 -15.06
N CYS A 270 29.46 0.12 -16.16
CA CYS A 270 30.61 -0.03 -17.06
C CYS A 270 31.29 1.33 -17.23
N PRO A 271 32.64 1.37 -17.18
CA PRO A 271 33.40 2.61 -17.08
C PRO A 271 33.44 3.32 -18.44
N ALA A 272 32.96 4.56 -18.47
CA ALA A 272 33.36 5.51 -19.49
C ALA A 272 34.82 5.89 -19.21
N ASN A 273 35.77 5.25 -19.91
CA ASN A 273 37.09 5.82 -20.15
C ASN A 273 37.72 5.13 -21.37
N ASN A 274 37.31 5.59 -22.55
CA ASN A 274 38.12 5.48 -23.76
C ASN A 274 38.15 6.88 -24.39
N LYS A 275 39.13 7.68 -23.97
CA LYS A 275 39.64 8.81 -24.75
C LYS A 275 41.11 8.98 -24.41
N GLU A 276 41.97 8.41 -25.25
CA GLU A 276 43.24 9.02 -25.67
C GLU A 276 43.87 8.12 -26.74
N ASP A 277 43.38 8.26 -27.98
CA ASP A 277 44.11 7.90 -29.18
C ASP A 277 43.95 9.08 -30.14
N LEU A 278 44.91 10.01 -30.14
CA LEU A 278 45.27 10.87 -31.29
C LEU A 278 46.41 11.83 -30.93
N ARG A 279 47.63 11.40 -31.28
CA ARG A 279 48.85 12.13 -31.71
C ARG A 279 50.07 11.31 -31.28
N ASP A 280 51.01 10.86 -32.12
CA ASP A 280 51.53 11.43 -33.36
C ASP A 280 52.06 10.33 -34.29
N SER A 281 51.88 10.53 -35.60
CA SER A 281 52.68 9.87 -36.62
C SER A 281 53.92 10.72 -36.94
N SER A 282 55.11 10.18 -36.69
CA SER A 282 56.36 10.38 -37.46
C SER A 282 57.43 9.61 -36.68
N VAL A 283 58.26 8.73 -37.23
CA VAL A 283 59.26 8.99 -38.28
C VAL A 283 59.74 7.62 -38.80
N LEU A 284 59.88 7.55 -40.13
CA LEU A 284 60.58 6.51 -40.88
C LEU A 284 62.07 6.43 -40.50
N LYS A 285 62.62 5.21 -40.35
CA LYS A 285 63.84 4.69 -41.01
C LYS A 285 64.61 3.71 -40.12
N GLY A 286 64.94 2.55 -40.68
CA GLY A 286 66.16 1.80 -40.32
C GLY A 286 65.96 0.31 -40.01
N SER A 287 65.95 -0.54 -41.03
CA SER A 287 66.72 -1.81 -40.99
C SER A 287 68.14 -1.51 -41.48
N PRO A 288 69.19 -2.35 -41.31
CA PRO A 288 69.27 -3.77 -40.94
C PRO A 288 70.31 -4.05 -39.81
N VAL A 289 70.56 -5.25 -39.27
CA VAL A 289 71.41 -6.35 -39.81
C VAL A 289 71.50 -7.47 -38.76
N LEU A 290 71.47 -8.71 -39.27
CA LEU A 290 71.96 -10.02 -38.77
C LEU A 290 72.83 -10.09 -37.49
N LYS A 291 72.60 -11.11 -36.64
CA LYS A 291 73.43 -12.35 -36.59
C LYS A 291 72.99 -13.36 -35.51
N ASP A 292 72.95 -14.62 -35.97
CA ASP A 292 73.39 -15.87 -35.34
C ASP A 292 72.74 -16.43 -34.05
N SER A 293 71.99 -17.50 -34.26
CA SER A 293 71.83 -18.77 -33.50
C SER A 293 73.06 -19.21 -32.67
N PRO A 294 72.96 -20.14 -31.69
CA PRO A 294 72.09 -21.34 -31.61
C PRO A 294 70.87 -21.23 -30.69
#